data_AF-A0A3D4TAD1-F1
#
_entry.id   AF-A0A3D4TAD1-F1
#
_cell.length_a   1.000
_cell.length_b   1.000
_cell.length_c   1.000
_cell.angle_alpha   90.00
_cell.angle_beta   90.00
_cell.angle_gamma   90.00
#
_symmetry.space_group_name_H-M   'P 1'
#
loop_
_entity.id
_entity.type
_entity.pdbx_description
1 polymer ?
#
loop_
_entity_poly.entity_id
_entity_poly.type
_entity_poly.pdbx_seq_one_letter_code
_entity_poly.pdbx_strand_id
1 'polypeptide(L)'
;MQQPVRHICFTFLLSAVLALGSFGQTLPFGINMCGGEFGEKEFPGTYGVTYQYPSNADIDYFYKKGFRLIDLPFKWERVQPKLGGELDAFQLKEIKRVVAFCESRGIKVILGMHNFGRYRMNGRDLLIGSPYVTRADYNDVWTKLAKEFKGFKNLYGFDIMNEPHHMGAYSWVETAQQVIKAIRSVDTRTTIIVPGENFSNPDTWVKYNDGLRNLKDPSNNLIFDAHCYFDRDYTGKYLLPYELNQVDEYVGVRRVKPFVDWLQKNNLKGMVGEFGVPGNDPRWLKALDVFMRYISDLG
;
A
#
# COMPACT_ATOMS: atom_id res chain seq x y z
N MET A 1 13.12 5.98 38.93
CA MET A 1 11.99 6.65 38.26
C MET A 1 11.92 6.16 36.82
N GLN A 2 10.96 5.29 36.53
CA GLN A 2 10.71 4.71 35.22
C GLN A 2 10.21 5.79 34.26
N GLN A 3 10.78 5.84 33.05
CA GLN A 3 10.24 6.69 31.99
C GLN A 3 8.92 6.10 31.47
N PRO A 4 7.92 6.94 31.13
CA PRO A 4 6.65 6.46 30.62
C PRO A 4 6.86 5.92 29.20
N VAL A 5 6.57 4.62 29.01
CA VAL A 5 6.44 4.00 27.70
C VAL A 5 5.22 4.65 27.02
N ARG A 6 5.46 5.55 26.06
CA ARG A 6 4.39 6.03 25.18
C ARG A 6 4.05 4.91 24.21
N HIS A 7 2.91 4.26 24.44
CA HIS A 7 2.34 3.33 23.48
C HIS A 7 1.98 4.11 22.21
N ILE A 8 2.74 3.89 21.14
CA ILE A 8 2.36 4.28 19.79
C ILE A 8 1.14 3.41 19.43
N CYS A 9 -0.01 4.07 19.26
CA CYS A 9 -1.23 3.41 18.79
C CYS A 9 -0.99 2.94 17.36
N PHE A 10 -0.98 1.63 17.13
CA PHE A 10 -1.04 1.05 15.81
C PHE A 10 -2.51 1.04 15.36
N THR A 11 -2.83 1.80 14.32
CA THR A 11 -4.09 1.62 13.58
C THR A 11 -3.91 0.42 12.66
N PHE A 12 -4.78 -0.58 12.77
CA PHE A 12 -4.70 -1.81 11.99
C PHE A 12 -5.69 -1.76 10.83
N LEU A 13 -5.19 -1.97 9.61
CA LEU A 13 -5.97 -1.95 8.36
C LEU A 13 -5.78 -3.28 7.63
N LEU A 14 -6.88 -3.92 7.20
CA LEU A 14 -6.84 -5.17 6.43
C LEU A 14 -6.56 -4.88 4.95
N SER A 15 -5.93 -5.85 4.28
CA SER A 15 -5.69 -5.86 2.83
C SER A 15 -6.12 -7.20 2.19
N ALA A 16 -6.51 -7.22 0.92
CA ALA A 16 -6.94 -8.41 0.18
C ALA A 16 -6.48 -8.34 -1.29
N VAL A 17 -5.96 -9.43 -1.87
CA VAL A 17 -5.48 -9.46 -3.27
C VAL A 17 -6.34 -10.38 -4.14
N LEU A 18 -6.77 -9.91 -5.32
CA LEU A 18 -7.58 -10.62 -6.32
C LEU A 18 -6.69 -11.18 -7.45
N ALA A 19 -6.77 -12.49 -7.71
CA ALA A 19 -6.10 -13.11 -8.85
C ALA A 19 -6.97 -14.19 -9.52
N LEU A 20 -7.55 -13.87 -10.67
CA LEU A 20 -8.24 -14.86 -11.51
C LEU A 20 -7.23 -15.78 -12.21
N GLY A 21 -7.27 -17.07 -11.85
CA GLY A 21 -6.60 -18.17 -12.54
C GLY A 21 -6.71 -19.49 -11.75
N SER A 22 -7.37 -20.51 -12.32
CA SER A 22 -7.54 -21.80 -11.67
C SER A 22 -6.21 -22.52 -11.42
N PHE A 23 -6.10 -23.12 -10.23
CA PHE A 23 -4.98 -23.87 -9.63
C PHE A 23 -3.88 -23.01 -8.96
N GLY A 24 -4.18 -22.60 -7.73
CA GLY A 24 -3.21 -22.10 -6.77
C GLY A 24 -3.95 -21.38 -5.64
N GLN A 25 -3.98 -22.00 -4.46
CA GLN A 25 -4.42 -21.47 -3.16
C GLN A 25 -4.82 -19.98 -3.16
N THR A 26 -6.10 -19.67 -2.95
CA THR A 26 -6.60 -18.31 -2.67
C THR A 26 -5.63 -17.63 -1.71
N LEU A 27 -4.97 -16.56 -2.16
CA LEU A 27 -3.98 -15.89 -1.34
C LEU A 27 -4.71 -15.25 -0.14
N PRO A 28 -4.22 -15.44 1.09
CA PRO A 28 -4.95 -15.05 2.27
C PRO A 28 -5.03 -13.53 2.40
N PHE A 29 -6.09 -13.06 3.08
CA PHE A 29 -6.15 -11.72 3.65
C PHE A 29 -4.82 -11.33 4.30
N GLY A 30 -4.37 -10.12 4.02
CA GLY A 30 -3.18 -9.51 4.56
C GLY A 30 -3.51 -8.50 5.66
N ILE A 31 -2.45 -8.01 6.32
CA ILE A 31 -2.53 -6.95 7.31
C ILE A 31 -1.47 -5.88 7.03
N ASN A 32 -1.85 -4.62 7.10
CA ASN A 32 -0.92 -3.50 7.08
C ASN A 32 -0.20 -3.39 8.42
N MET A 33 1.13 -3.53 8.40
CA MET A 33 1.99 -3.36 9.58
C MET A 33 2.59 -1.95 9.58
N CYS A 34 1.70 -0.96 9.74
CA CYS A 34 2.02 0.46 9.81
C CYS A 34 3.05 0.78 10.91
N GLY A 35 3.75 1.88 10.74
CA GLY A 35 4.70 2.44 11.70
C GLY A 35 5.94 3.02 11.04
N GLY A 36 6.43 2.42 9.93
CA GLY A 36 7.61 2.88 9.20
C GLY A 36 7.40 4.21 8.46
N GLU A 37 6.14 4.56 8.25
CA GLU A 37 5.62 5.74 7.55
C GLU A 37 5.13 6.85 8.47
N PHE A 38 4.95 6.57 9.77
CA PHE A 38 4.42 7.51 10.76
C PHE A 38 5.32 8.74 10.97
N GLY A 39 4.83 9.72 11.75
CA GLY A 39 5.64 10.87 12.18
C GLY A 39 5.54 12.09 11.27
N GLU A 40 4.42 12.30 10.57
CA GLU A 40 4.24 13.40 9.60
C GLU A 40 4.47 14.80 10.20
N LYS A 41 4.21 14.97 11.51
CA LYS A 41 4.40 16.24 12.23
C LYS A 41 5.88 16.55 12.49
N GLU A 42 6.72 15.54 12.61
CA GLU A 42 8.16 15.65 12.89
C GLU A 42 8.91 14.78 11.87
N PHE A 43 9.26 15.40 10.74
CA PHE A 43 9.73 14.70 9.54
C PHE A 43 11.15 15.17 9.14
N PRO A 44 12.10 14.26 8.83
CA PRO A 44 11.94 12.80 8.65
C PRO A 44 11.78 12.01 9.95
N GLY A 45 11.93 12.66 11.10
CA GLY A 45 11.65 12.06 12.41
C GLY A 45 12.76 11.18 12.96
N THR A 46 12.54 10.64 14.16
CA THR A 46 13.51 9.83 14.91
C THR A 46 12.96 8.43 15.12
N TYR A 47 13.74 7.42 14.72
CA TYR A 47 13.36 6.01 14.88
C TYR A 47 13.16 5.67 16.36
N GLY A 48 12.09 4.93 16.67
CA GLY A 48 11.69 4.59 18.04
C GLY A 48 11.01 5.73 18.82
N VAL A 49 10.86 6.91 18.19
CA VAL A 49 10.16 8.06 18.79
C VAL A 49 8.96 8.46 17.95
N THR A 50 9.17 8.82 16.68
CA THR A 50 8.11 9.30 15.79
C THR A 50 7.65 8.26 14.77
N TYR A 51 8.45 7.21 14.56
CA TYR A 51 8.17 6.09 13.68
C TYR A 51 8.98 4.85 14.11
N GLN A 52 8.53 3.65 13.74
CA GLN A 52 9.23 2.40 13.98
C GLN A 52 8.72 1.30 13.04
N TYR A 53 9.57 0.33 12.71
CA TYR A 53 9.14 -0.88 12.01
C TYR A 53 8.61 -1.92 13.00
N PRO A 54 7.71 -2.83 12.58
CA PRO A 54 7.13 -3.83 13.47
C PRO A 54 8.21 -4.71 14.11
N SER A 55 8.00 -5.05 15.38
CA SER A 55 8.85 -6.01 16.07
C SER A 55 8.54 -7.44 15.60
N ASN A 56 9.45 -8.37 15.87
CA ASN A 56 9.20 -9.79 15.62
C ASN A 56 7.97 -10.31 16.39
N ALA A 57 7.69 -9.74 17.58
CA ALA A 57 6.53 -10.12 18.39
C ALA A 57 5.21 -9.65 17.74
N ASP A 58 5.19 -8.47 17.14
CA ASP A 58 4.02 -7.96 16.41
C ASP A 58 3.73 -8.84 15.19
N ILE A 59 4.76 -9.20 14.43
CA ILE A 59 4.63 -10.11 13.27
C ILE A 59 4.16 -11.50 13.73
N ASP A 60 4.71 -12.01 14.83
CA ASP A 60 4.30 -13.31 15.40
C ASP A 60 2.85 -13.34 15.88
N TYR A 61 2.36 -12.22 16.41
CA TYR A 61 0.97 -12.10 16.80
C TYR A 61 0.03 -12.33 15.59
N PHE A 62 0.26 -11.64 14.47
CA PHE A 62 -0.56 -11.81 13.26
C PHE A 62 -0.35 -13.16 12.59
N TYR A 63 0.87 -13.68 12.59
CA TYR A 63 1.15 -15.04 12.12
C TYR A 63 0.29 -16.09 12.86
N LYS A 64 0.20 -15.99 14.20
CA LYS A 64 -0.62 -16.87 15.04
C LYS A 64 -2.12 -16.69 14.81
N LYS A 65 -2.55 -15.54 14.30
CA LYS A 65 -3.93 -15.27 13.87
C LYS A 65 -4.24 -15.79 12.46
N GLY A 66 -3.26 -16.36 11.77
CA GLY A 66 -3.43 -16.99 10.45
C GLY A 66 -2.99 -16.13 9.27
N PHE A 67 -2.56 -14.88 9.49
CA PHE A 67 -2.07 -14.02 8.41
C PHE A 67 -0.76 -14.59 7.81
N ARG A 68 -0.66 -14.55 6.49
CA ARG A 68 0.53 -14.97 5.72
C ARG A 68 0.98 -13.94 4.69
N LEU A 69 0.33 -12.78 4.66
CA LEU A 69 0.70 -11.62 3.88
C LEU A 69 0.74 -10.42 4.83
N ILE A 70 1.82 -9.65 4.78
CA ILE A 70 1.88 -8.33 5.42
C ILE A 70 2.20 -7.29 4.36
N ASP A 71 1.63 -6.10 4.53
CA ASP A 71 2.12 -4.90 3.88
C ASP A 71 2.99 -4.12 4.87
N LEU A 72 4.14 -3.65 4.41
CA LEU A 72 5.11 -2.91 5.18
C LEU A 72 5.28 -1.49 4.59
N PRO A 73 4.48 -0.53 5.07
CA PRO A 73 4.63 0.88 4.73
C PRO A 73 5.99 1.46 5.12
N PHE A 74 6.58 2.27 4.24
CA PHE A 74 7.79 3.06 4.49
C PHE A 74 7.73 4.42 3.79
N LYS A 75 8.60 5.36 4.18
CA LYS A 75 8.72 6.70 3.53
C LYS A 75 9.94 6.78 2.63
N TRP A 76 9.76 7.31 1.41
CA TRP A 76 10.84 7.56 0.45
C TRP A 76 11.96 8.39 1.07
N GLU A 77 11.63 9.50 1.73
CA GLU A 77 12.60 10.44 2.30
C GLU A 77 13.43 9.83 3.44
N ARG A 78 12.97 8.72 4.02
CA ARG A 78 13.77 7.94 4.99
C ARG A 78 14.71 7.00 4.27
N VAL A 79 14.20 6.22 3.32
CA VAL A 79 15.02 5.22 2.59
C VAL A 79 16.00 5.87 1.62
N GLN A 80 15.73 7.09 1.15
CA GLN A 80 16.61 7.87 0.30
C GLN A 80 16.49 9.36 0.66
N PRO A 81 17.28 9.86 1.63
CA PRO A 81 17.14 11.24 2.16
C PRO A 81 17.48 12.35 1.15
N LYS A 82 18.17 12.02 0.07
CA LYS A 82 18.51 12.93 -1.03
C LYS A 82 18.11 12.28 -2.34
N LEU A 83 17.29 12.96 -3.13
CA LEU A 83 16.89 12.52 -4.48
C LEU A 83 18.12 12.10 -5.30
N GLY A 84 18.07 10.92 -5.92
CA GLY A 84 19.17 10.34 -6.69
C GLY A 84 20.36 9.85 -5.86
N GLY A 85 20.38 10.10 -4.55
CA GLY A 85 21.46 9.74 -3.63
C GLY A 85 21.43 8.27 -3.21
N GLU A 86 22.36 7.92 -2.31
CA GLU A 86 22.41 6.57 -1.73
C GLU A 86 21.18 6.28 -0.88
N LEU A 87 20.85 4.99 -0.79
CA LEU A 87 19.83 4.53 0.13
C LEU A 87 20.37 4.58 1.57
N ASP A 88 19.52 4.95 2.53
CA ASP A 88 19.89 4.98 3.94
C ASP A 88 20.12 3.56 4.48
N ALA A 89 21.35 3.29 4.92
CA ALA A 89 21.76 1.96 5.35
C ALA A 89 21.00 1.48 6.60
N PHE A 90 20.60 2.40 7.49
CA PHE A 90 19.84 2.05 8.69
C PHE A 90 18.41 1.63 8.32
N GLN A 91 17.72 2.40 7.47
CA GLN A 91 16.39 2.03 6.98
C GLN A 91 16.41 0.69 6.25
N LEU A 92 17.37 0.49 5.35
CA LEU A 92 17.51 -0.77 4.62
C LEU A 92 17.72 -1.95 5.57
N LYS A 93 18.53 -1.78 6.63
CA LYS A 93 18.75 -2.81 7.63
C LYS A 93 17.45 -3.19 8.36
N GLU A 94 16.65 -2.22 8.77
CA GLU A 94 15.40 -2.49 9.48
C GLU A 94 14.31 -3.11 8.58
N ILE A 95 14.18 -2.65 7.34
CA ILE A 95 13.25 -3.27 6.38
C ILE A 95 13.69 -4.71 6.09
N LYS A 96 14.99 -4.95 5.83
CA LYS A 96 15.53 -6.30 5.61
C LYS A 96 15.34 -7.21 6.82
N ARG A 97 15.44 -6.69 8.05
CA ARG A 97 15.13 -7.44 9.28
C ARG A 97 13.70 -7.95 9.26
N VAL A 98 12.72 -7.09 8.93
CA VAL A 98 11.31 -7.48 8.84
C VAL A 98 11.10 -8.53 7.75
N VAL A 99 11.63 -8.30 6.54
CA VAL A 99 11.48 -9.22 5.40
C VAL A 99 12.07 -10.60 5.72
N ALA A 100 13.28 -10.65 6.30
CA ALA A 100 13.94 -11.89 6.68
C ALA A 100 13.19 -12.64 7.80
N PHE A 101 12.67 -11.93 8.80
CA PHE A 101 11.86 -12.56 9.84
C PHE A 101 10.57 -13.16 9.27
N CYS A 102 9.89 -12.43 8.37
CA CYS A 102 8.73 -12.93 7.66
C CYS A 102 9.06 -14.17 6.82
N GLU A 103 10.22 -14.18 6.14
CA GLU A 103 10.69 -15.33 5.36
C GLU A 103 10.82 -16.58 6.24
N SER A 104 11.40 -16.44 7.44
CA SER A 104 11.53 -17.54 8.41
C SER A 104 10.20 -18.14 8.88
N ARG A 105 9.09 -17.41 8.70
CA ARG A 105 7.73 -17.84 9.04
C ARG A 105 6.88 -18.18 7.83
N GLY A 106 7.44 -18.13 6.61
CA GLY A 106 6.69 -18.32 5.38
C GLY A 106 5.66 -17.22 5.11
N ILE A 107 5.85 -16.03 5.71
CA ILE A 107 5.01 -14.86 5.50
C ILE A 107 5.53 -14.10 4.29
N LYS A 108 4.63 -13.76 3.38
CA LYS A 108 4.88 -12.92 2.23
C LYS A 108 4.81 -11.43 2.60
N VAL A 109 5.61 -10.59 1.94
CA VAL A 109 5.74 -9.17 2.26
C VAL A 109 5.50 -8.30 1.02
N ILE A 110 4.63 -7.31 1.16
CA ILE A 110 4.56 -6.14 0.27
C ILE A 110 5.44 -5.04 0.88
N LEU A 111 6.22 -4.38 0.04
CA LEU A 111 6.93 -3.15 0.41
C LEU A 111 6.17 -1.97 -0.20
N GLY A 112 5.48 -1.19 0.63
CA GLY A 112 4.63 -0.07 0.20
C GLY A 112 5.26 1.30 0.46
N MET A 113 5.50 2.08 -0.58
CA MET A 113 6.02 3.45 -0.44
C MET A 113 4.89 4.43 -0.13
N HIS A 114 4.74 4.82 1.13
CA HIS A 114 3.65 5.66 1.62
C HIS A 114 3.87 7.16 1.41
N ASN A 115 3.82 7.60 0.15
CA ASN A 115 4.26 8.95 -0.25
C ASN A 115 3.21 9.80 -0.98
N PHE A 116 2.01 9.29 -1.26
CA PHE A 116 0.91 10.09 -1.82
C PHE A 116 1.26 10.78 -3.15
N GLY A 117 2.13 10.17 -3.96
CA GLY A 117 2.65 10.74 -5.21
C GLY A 117 3.62 11.91 -5.03
N ARG A 118 4.22 12.08 -3.84
CA ARG A 118 5.05 13.23 -3.47
C ARG A 118 6.36 12.84 -2.79
N TYR A 119 7.31 13.76 -2.82
CA TYR A 119 8.51 13.73 -1.97
C TYR A 119 8.59 15.02 -1.16
N ARG A 120 8.80 14.90 0.15
CA ARG A 120 8.90 16.01 1.07
C ARG A 120 10.33 16.52 1.14
N MET A 121 10.53 17.77 0.73
CA MET A 121 11.83 18.44 0.78
C MET A 121 11.64 19.88 1.26
N ASN A 122 12.50 20.32 2.19
CA ASN A 122 12.45 21.68 2.75
C ASN A 122 11.05 22.04 3.31
N GLY A 123 10.45 21.11 4.04
CA GLY A 123 9.15 21.27 4.69
C GLY A 123 7.94 21.25 3.74
N ARG A 124 8.13 21.04 2.43
CA ARG A 124 7.06 21.05 1.41
C ARG A 124 6.96 19.71 0.71
N ASP A 125 5.73 19.29 0.41
CA ASP A 125 5.49 18.12 -0.42
C ASP A 125 5.49 18.52 -1.89
N LEU A 126 6.36 17.87 -2.66
CA LEU A 126 6.59 18.17 -4.07
C LEU A 126 6.14 16.98 -4.91
N LEU A 127 5.29 17.25 -5.91
CA LEU A 127 4.72 16.24 -6.78
C LEU A 127 5.77 15.57 -7.65
N ILE A 128 5.69 14.24 -7.79
CA ILE A 128 6.51 13.48 -8.74
C ILE A 128 6.14 13.91 -10.17
N GLY A 129 7.14 14.16 -11.00
CA GLY A 129 6.99 14.72 -12.35
C GLY A 129 7.11 16.24 -12.41
N SER A 130 7.14 16.91 -11.26
CA SER A 130 7.48 18.34 -11.20
C SER A 130 8.95 18.60 -11.55
N PRO A 131 9.33 19.85 -11.86
CA PRO A 131 10.73 20.22 -12.05
C PRO A 131 11.64 19.99 -10.82
N TYR A 132 11.04 19.79 -9.63
CA TYR A 132 11.78 19.61 -8.38
C TYR A 132 11.92 18.16 -7.95
N VAL A 133 10.97 17.31 -8.34
CA VAL A 133 10.96 15.86 -8.08
C VAL A 133 10.62 15.21 -9.39
N THR A 134 11.64 14.88 -10.17
CA THR A 134 11.45 14.34 -11.51
C THR A 134 11.05 12.87 -11.42
N ARG A 135 10.47 12.34 -12.51
CA ARG A 135 10.25 10.89 -12.62
C ARG A 135 11.56 10.11 -12.60
N ALA A 136 12.67 10.71 -13.02
CA ALA A 136 13.99 10.08 -12.94
C ALA A 136 14.43 9.86 -11.48
N ASP A 137 14.15 10.81 -10.58
CA ASP A 137 14.45 10.65 -9.15
C ASP A 137 13.64 9.49 -8.54
N TYR A 138 12.37 9.39 -8.90
CA TYR A 138 11.50 8.31 -8.46
C TYR A 138 11.88 6.95 -9.05
N ASN A 139 12.28 6.92 -10.32
CA ASN A 139 12.80 5.71 -10.98
C ASN A 139 14.11 5.24 -10.32
N ASP A 140 14.98 6.17 -9.91
CA ASP A 140 16.25 5.87 -9.26
C ASP A 140 16.05 5.13 -7.93
N VAL A 141 15.21 5.68 -7.03
CA VAL A 141 14.95 5.03 -5.73
C VAL A 141 14.37 3.63 -5.92
N TRP A 142 13.40 3.45 -6.81
CA TRP A 142 12.76 2.16 -7.04
C TRP A 142 13.70 1.16 -7.71
N THR A 143 14.57 1.62 -8.60
CA THR A 143 15.63 0.76 -9.18
C THR A 143 16.58 0.27 -8.10
N LYS A 144 16.99 1.14 -7.17
CA LYS A 144 17.88 0.77 -6.05
C LYS A 144 17.18 -0.18 -5.07
N LEU A 145 15.95 0.13 -4.66
CA LEU A 145 15.15 -0.75 -3.79
C LEU A 145 14.94 -2.14 -4.44
N ALA A 146 14.53 -2.19 -5.70
CA ALA A 146 14.34 -3.47 -6.40
C ALA A 146 15.64 -4.29 -6.45
N LYS A 147 16.81 -3.67 -6.68
CA LYS A 147 18.11 -4.37 -6.61
C LYS A 147 18.40 -4.93 -5.21
N GLU A 148 18.13 -4.16 -4.16
CA GLU A 148 18.38 -4.56 -2.78
C GLU A 148 17.50 -5.72 -2.32
N PHE A 149 16.27 -5.79 -2.83
CA PHE A 149 15.22 -6.68 -2.31
C PHE A 149 14.94 -7.90 -3.19
N LYS A 150 15.26 -7.90 -4.49
CA LYS A 150 14.97 -9.02 -5.42
C LYS A 150 15.51 -10.40 -5.02
N GLY A 151 16.45 -10.47 -4.07
CA GLY A 151 16.98 -11.73 -3.54
C GLY A 151 16.03 -12.49 -2.60
N PHE A 152 15.09 -11.78 -1.95
CA PHE A 152 14.15 -12.38 -1.02
C PHE A 152 13.05 -13.16 -1.75
N LYS A 153 12.81 -14.41 -1.35
CA LYS A 153 11.82 -15.29 -2.01
C LYS A 153 10.40 -15.06 -1.50
N ASN A 154 10.28 -14.38 -0.36
CA ASN A 154 9.00 -14.07 0.26
C ASN A 154 8.47 -12.68 -0.11
N LEU A 155 9.14 -11.91 -0.97
CA LEU A 155 8.52 -10.69 -1.50
C LEU A 155 7.31 -11.06 -2.35
N TYR A 156 6.16 -10.53 -1.95
CA TYR A 156 4.93 -10.62 -2.70
C TYR A 156 4.94 -9.61 -3.83
N GLY A 157 5.20 -8.34 -3.50
CA GLY A 157 5.21 -7.26 -4.46
C GLY A 157 5.84 -5.98 -3.94
N PHE A 158 6.11 -5.08 -4.88
CA PHE A 158 6.43 -3.70 -4.62
C PHE A 158 5.16 -2.88 -4.82
N ASP A 159 4.55 -2.38 -3.74
CA ASP A 159 3.57 -1.32 -3.87
C ASP A 159 4.30 0.00 -4.08
N ILE A 160 4.22 0.45 -5.34
CA ILE A 160 5.08 1.51 -5.82
C ILE A 160 4.77 2.85 -5.16
N MET A 161 3.52 3.05 -4.72
CA MET A 161 3.09 4.30 -4.11
C MET A 161 1.77 4.11 -3.38
N ASN A 162 1.65 4.68 -2.19
CA ASN A 162 0.35 4.82 -1.55
C ASN A 162 -0.43 6.01 -2.12
N GLU A 163 -1.70 5.82 -2.46
CA GLU A 163 -2.71 6.87 -2.69
C GLU A 163 -2.21 8.15 -3.40
N PRO A 164 -1.75 8.08 -4.66
CA PRO A 164 -1.63 9.29 -5.48
C PRO A 164 -2.92 10.11 -5.41
N HIS A 165 -2.77 11.42 -5.25
CA HIS A 165 -3.91 12.35 -5.25
C HIS A 165 -3.51 13.74 -5.72
N HIS A 166 -4.43 14.46 -6.34
CA HIS A 166 -4.27 15.85 -6.77
C HIS A 166 -2.99 16.06 -7.58
N MET A 167 -2.71 15.14 -8.52
CA MET A 167 -1.45 15.13 -9.27
C MET A 167 -1.33 16.26 -10.30
N GLY A 168 -2.44 16.96 -10.58
CA GLY A 168 -2.47 18.13 -11.46
C GLY A 168 -1.97 17.80 -12.88
N ALA A 169 -1.02 18.59 -13.38
CA ALA A 169 -0.41 18.37 -14.69
C ALA A 169 0.56 17.17 -14.74
N TYR A 170 0.91 16.57 -13.59
CA TYR A 170 1.91 15.52 -13.50
C TYR A 170 1.25 14.14 -13.51
N SER A 171 0.96 13.64 -14.72
CA SER A 171 0.25 12.36 -14.92
C SER A 171 0.82 11.20 -14.10
N TRP A 172 -0.02 10.60 -13.25
CA TRP A 172 0.31 9.38 -12.51
C TRP A 172 0.50 8.17 -13.44
N VAL A 173 -0.32 8.03 -14.48
CA VAL A 173 -0.18 6.93 -15.47
C VAL A 173 1.21 6.93 -16.09
N GLU A 174 1.71 8.12 -16.45
CA GLU A 174 3.05 8.26 -17.01
C GLU A 174 4.14 7.92 -15.97
N THR A 175 3.97 8.39 -14.73
CA THR A 175 4.88 8.08 -13.62
C THR A 175 4.94 6.57 -13.35
N ALA A 176 3.78 5.90 -13.25
CA ALA A 176 3.67 4.46 -13.05
C ALA A 176 4.34 3.68 -14.19
N GLN A 177 4.12 4.07 -15.45
CA GLN A 177 4.76 3.40 -16.59
C GLN A 177 6.29 3.50 -16.56
N GLN A 178 6.82 4.67 -16.19
CA GLN A 178 8.27 4.87 -16.13
C GLN A 178 8.91 4.06 -15.01
N VAL A 179 8.29 4.02 -13.82
CA VAL A 179 8.86 3.27 -12.69
C VAL A 179 8.76 1.75 -12.91
N ILE A 180 7.70 1.26 -13.57
CA ILE A 180 7.60 -0.15 -13.98
C ILE A 180 8.81 -0.52 -14.85
N LYS A 181 9.11 0.30 -15.87
CA LYS A 181 10.28 0.07 -16.74
C LYS A 181 11.58 0.09 -15.95
N ALA A 182 11.72 1.00 -14.99
CA ALA A 182 12.90 1.13 -14.15
C ALA A 182 13.11 -0.11 -13.26
N ILE A 183 12.09 -0.55 -12.55
CA ILE A 183 12.12 -1.78 -11.73
C ILE A 183 12.45 -3.00 -12.60
N ARG A 184 11.80 -3.14 -13.76
CA ARG A 184 12.01 -4.28 -14.67
C ARG A 184 13.41 -4.34 -15.29
N SER A 185 14.18 -3.25 -15.26
CA SER A 185 15.58 -3.29 -15.66
C SER A 185 16.49 -4.08 -14.71
N VAL A 186 16.02 -4.37 -13.48
CA VAL A 186 16.81 -5.02 -12.43
C VAL A 186 16.13 -6.20 -11.76
N ASP A 187 14.79 -6.26 -11.81
CA ASP A 187 13.96 -7.34 -11.27
C ASP A 187 12.79 -7.66 -12.22
N THR A 188 12.87 -8.83 -12.86
CA THR A 188 11.86 -9.32 -13.82
C THR A 188 10.84 -10.26 -13.19
N ARG A 189 10.89 -10.52 -11.87
CA ARG A 189 10.05 -11.53 -11.22
C ARG A 189 9.01 -10.92 -10.29
N THR A 190 9.42 -9.99 -9.42
CA THR A 190 8.58 -9.51 -8.33
C THR A 190 7.35 -8.77 -8.87
N THR A 191 6.18 -9.01 -8.29
CA THR A 191 4.95 -8.31 -8.67
C THR A 191 5.10 -6.81 -8.42
N ILE A 192 4.57 -6.00 -9.33
CA ILE A 192 4.48 -4.55 -9.13
C ILE A 192 3.01 -4.22 -8.87
N ILE A 193 2.74 -3.67 -7.70
CA ILE A 193 1.42 -3.25 -7.25
C ILE A 193 1.29 -1.76 -7.60
N VAL A 194 0.20 -1.39 -8.28
CA VAL A 194 -0.01 -0.09 -8.90
C VAL A 194 -1.29 0.55 -8.34
N PRO A 195 -1.20 1.60 -7.51
CA PRO A 195 -2.37 2.33 -7.03
C PRO A 195 -3.02 3.17 -8.15
N GLY A 196 -4.20 3.69 -7.86
CA GLY A 196 -4.90 4.71 -8.62
C GLY A 196 -4.76 6.12 -8.04
N GLU A 197 -4.98 7.11 -8.89
CA GLU A 197 -5.23 8.48 -8.49
C GLU A 197 -6.55 8.62 -7.75
N ASN A 198 -6.72 9.76 -7.08
CA ASN A 198 -7.85 10.08 -6.20
C ASN A 198 -7.89 9.14 -4.99
N PHE A 199 -6.73 9.01 -4.32
CA PHE A 199 -6.54 8.17 -3.14
C PHE A 199 -6.89 6.71 -3.39
N SER A 200 -6.57 6.21 -4.59
CA SER A 200 -6.92 4.84 -5.00
C SER A 200 -8.42 4.48 -4.85
N ASN A 201 -9.31 5.48 -4.88
CA ASN A 201 -10.71 5.27 -4.55
C ASN A 201 -11.42 4.41 -5.63
N PRO A 202 -11.95 3.22 -5.25
CA PRO A 202 -12.54 2.29 -6.20
C PRO A 202 -13.85 2.78 -6.81
N ASP A 203 -14.64 3.58 -6.08
CA ASP A 203 -15.95 4.06 -6.53
C ASP A 203 -15.80 4.99 -7.73
N THR A 204 -14.71 5.76 -7.74
CA THR A 204 -14.37 6.68 -8.82
C THR A 204 -13.29 6.15 -9.77
N TRP A 205 -12.93 4.86 -9.66
CA TRP A 205 -11.77 4.30 -10.34
C TRP A 205 -11.79 4.55 -11.85
N VAL A 206 -12.89 4.22 -12.52
CA VAL A 206 -13.01 4.40 -13.98
C VAL A 206 -12.83 5.87 -14.39
N LYS A 207 -13.26 6.83 -13.56
CA LYS A 207 -13.16 8.25 -13.89
C LYS A 207 -11.71 8.75 -13.89
N TYR A 208 -10.90 8.31 -12.92
CA TYR A 208 -9.55 8.84 -12.71
C TYR A 208 -8.46 7.92 -13.28
N ASN A 209 -8.73 6.62 -13.35
CA ASN A 209 -7.70 5.58 -13.48
C ASN A 209 -7.85 4.71 -14.72
N ASP A 210 -8.82 4.97 -15.60
CA ASP A 210 -9.05 4.14 -16.79
C ASP A 210 -7.78 4.01 -17.65
N GLY A 211 -6.95 5.06 -17.72
CA GLY A 211 -5.66 5.05 -18.43
C GLY A 211 -4.66 3.99 -17.94
N LEU A 212 -4.77 3.52 -16.69
CA LEU A 212 -3.88 2.51 -16.12
C LEU A 212 -3.98 1.15 -16.83
N ARG A 213 -5.09 0.84 -17.53
CA ARG A 213 -5.22 -0.39 -18.33
C ARG A 213 -4.19 -0.50 -19.46
N ASN A 214 -3.60 0.64 -19.84
CA ASN A 214 -2.64 0.72 -20.94
C ASN A 214 -1.20 0.50 -20.48
N LEU A 215 -0.95 0.36 -19.17
CA LEU A 215 0.38 0.10 -18.64
C LEU A 215 0.94 -1.21 -19.22
N LYS A 216 2.24 -1.19 -19.51
CA LYS A 216 2.99 -2.31 -20.07
C LYS A 216 4.04 -2.77 -19.08
N ASP A 217 3.93 -4.04 -18.70
CA ASP A 217 4.95 -4.77 -17.96
C ASP A 217 5.46 -5.93 -18.83
N PRO A 218 6.75 -5.98 -19.22
CA PRO A 218 7.31 -7.11 -19.94
C PRO A 218 7.19 -8.45 -19.20
N SER A 219 7.04 -8.44 -17.87
CA SER A 219 6.82 -9.64 -17.06
C SER A 219 5.35 -10.01 -16.89
N ASN A 220 4.42 -9.18 -17.39
CA ASN A 220 2.98 -9.35 -17.23
C ASN A 220 2.55 -9.67 -15.77
N ASN A 221 3.16 -8.99 -14.80
CA ASN A 221 2.97 -9.25 -13.37
C ASN A 221 2.67 -7.95 -12.60
N LEU A 222 1.64 -7.25 -13.07
CA LEU A 222 1.04 -6.10 -12.40
C LEU A 222 -0.21 -6.52 -11.61
N ILE A 223 -0.42 -5.87 -10.47
CA ILE A 223 -1.66 -5.90 -9.69
C ILE A 223 -2.08 -4.45 -9.46
N PHE A 224 -3.34 -4.10 -9.72
CA PHE A 224 -3.86 -2.76 -9.42
C PHE A 224 -4.41 -2.71 -8.00
N ASP A 225 -4.19 -1.62 -7.28
CA ASP A 225 -4.57 -1.53 -5.87
C ASP A 225 -5.59 -0.43 -5.61
N ALA A 226 -6.70 -0.73 -4.95
CA ALA A 226 -7.75 0.23 -4.58
C ALA A 226 -8.01 0.27 -3.08
N HIS A 227 -8.41 1.41 -2.54
CA HIS A 227 -8.56 1.64 -1.10
C HIS A 227 -10.03 1.95 -0.76
N CYS A 228 -10.65 1.14 0.10
CA CYS A 228 -12.09 1.12 0.28
C CYS A 228 -12.50 1.27 1.75
N TYR A 229 -12.73 2.51 2.17
CA TYR A 229 -13.35 2.83 3.47
C TYR A 229 -14.86 3.02 3.35
N PHE A 230 -15.59 2.86 4.46
CA PHE A 230 -17.06 2.79 4.47
C PHE A 230 -17.72 4.02 5.11
N ASP A 231 -16.93 4.92 5.69
CA ASP A 231 -17.43 6.20 6.20
C ASP A 231 -17.90 7.11 5.07
N ARG A 232 -18.78 8.05 5.42
CA ARG A 232 -19.48 8.90 4.46
C ARG A 232 -18.56 9.68 3.52
N ASP A 233 -17.39 10.08 4.01
CA ASP A 233 -16.41 10.88 3.28
C ASP A 233 -15.25 10.07 2.68
N TYR A 234 -15.30 8.73 2.75
CA TYR A 234 -14.33 7.81 2.17
C TYR A 234 -12.92 7.88 2.80
N THR A 235 -12.76 8.57 3.93
CA THR A 235 -11.43 8.86 4.48
C THR A 235 -10.88 7.78 5.40
N GLY A 236 -11.72 6.84 5.85
CA GLY A 236 -11.33 5.86 6.86
C GLY A 236 -11.12 6.45 8.26
N LYS A 237 -11.45 7.73 8.47
CA LYS A 237 -11.32 8.40 9.77
C LYS A 237 -12.51 8.12 10.67
N TYR A 238 -13.66 7.75 10.10
CA TYR A 238 -14.89 7.45 10.84
C TYR A 238 -15.24 8.52 11.88
N LEU A 239 -15.17 9.80 11.48
CA LEU A 239 -15.39 10.95 12.36
C LEU A 239 -16.84 11.09 12.86
N LEU A 240 -17.77 10.39 12.22
CA LEU A 240 -19.20 10.39 12.53
C LEU A 240 -19.63 9.02 13.09
N PRO A 241 -20.59 8.97 14.04
CA PRO A 241 -21.29 7.75 14.41
C PRO A 241 -21.94 7.07 13.20
N TYR A 242 -22.18 5.76 13.28
CA TYR A 242 -22.70 4.96 12.16
C TYR A 242 -23.95 5.58 11.50
N GLU A 243 -24.92 6.02 12.30
CA GLU A 243 -26.19 6.60 11.82
C GLU A 243 -26.00 7.84 10.94
N LEU A 244 -25.02 8.68 11.28
CA LEU A 244 -24.76 9.93 10.56
C LEU A 244 -23.93 9.71 9.29
N ASN A 245 -23.34 8.51 9.13
CA ASN A 245 -22.68 8.15 7.89
C ASN A 245 -23.68 7.90 6.75
N GLN A 246 -24.94 7.57 7.06
CA GLN A 246 -25.99 7.30 6.08
C GLN A 246 -25.61 6.18 5.11
N VAL A 247 -25.04 5.09 5.65
CA VAL A 247 -24.62 3.90 4.92
C VAL A 247 -25.30 2.65 5.47
N ASP A 248 -25.27 1.58 4.68
CA ASP A 248 -25.80 0.27 5.04
C ASP A 248 -24.69 -0.81 4.97
N GLU A 249 -25.03 -2.06 5.27
CA GLU A 249 -24.08 -3.17 5.24
C GLU A 249 -23.48 -3.49 3.85
N TYR A 250 -24.07 -2.99 2.76
CA TYR A 250 -23.57 -3.22 1.39
C TYR A 250 -22.71 -2.07 0.87
N VAL A 251 -22.43 -1.05 1.69
CA VAL A 251 -21.66 0.13 1.26
C VAL A 251 -20.30 -0.23 0.66
N GLY A 252 -19.55 -1.15 1.28
CA GLY A 252 -18.25 -1.59 0.77
C GLY A 252 -18.37 -2.25 -0.61
N VAL A 253 -19.36 -3.14 -0.78
CA VAL A 253 -19.62 -3.82 -2.05
C VAL A 253 -19.97 -2.81 -3.15
N ARG A 254 -20.86 -1.85 -2.87
CA ARG A 254 -21.22 -0.82 -3.84
C ARG A 254 -20.02 0.03 -4.26
N ARG A 255 -19.16 0.41 -3.31
CA ARG A 255 -17.99 1.26 -3.57
C ARG A 255 -16.87 0.52 -4.31
N VAL A 256 -16.67 -0.76 -4.06
CA VAL A 256 -15.60 -1.52 -4.74
C VAL A 256 -15.99 -1.99 -6.13
N LYS A 257 -17.29 -2.11 -6.39
CA LYS A 257 -17.81 -2.68 -7.64
C LYS A 257 -17.28 -2.00 -8.91
N PRO A 258 -17.19 -0.65 -9.03
CA PRO A 258 -16.66 -0.02 -10.23
C PRO A 258 -15.20 -0.41 -10.54
N PHE A 259 -14.38 -0.62 -9.50
CA PHE A 259 -13.02 -1.13 -9.66
C PHE A 259 -13.01 -2.59 -10.11
N VAL A 260 -13.80 -3.46 -9.48
CA VAL A 260 -13.93 -4.88 -9.87
C VAL A 260 -14.39 -5.03 -11.32
N ASP A 261 -15.43 -4.31 -11.72
CA ASP A 261 -15.97 -4.35 -13.07
C ASP A 261 -14.93 -3.85 -14.08
N TRP A 262 -14.12 -2.85 -13.71
CA TRP A 262 -13.02 -2.37 -14.53
C TRP A 262 -11.91 -3.42 -14.70
N LEU A 263 -11.52 -4.13 -13.63
CA LEU A 263 -10.54 -5.22 -13.72
C LEU A 263 -11.03 -6.34 -14.65
N GLN A 264 -12.27 -6.79 -14.46
CA GLN A 264 -12.87 -7.85 -15.26
C GLN A 264 -12.97 -7.47 -16.73
N LYS A 265 -13.47 -6.27 -17.02
CA LYS A 265 -13.61 -5.76 -18.40
C LYS A 265 -12.27 -5.70 -19.14
N ASN A 266 -11.19 -5.41 -18.43
CA ASN A 266 -9.86 -5.22 -19.02
C ASN A 266 -8.95 -6.46 -18.86
N ASN A 267 -9.44 -7.55 -18.26
CA ASN A 267 -8.68 -8.76 -17.95
C ASN A 267 -7.41 -8.47 -17.13
N LEU A 268 -7.56 -7.70 -16.06
CA LEU A 268 -6.48 -7.27 -15.16
C LEU A 268 -6.64 -7.90 -13.78
N LYS A 269 -5.53 -8.00 -13.03
CA LYS A 269 -5.50 -8.43 -11.63
C LYS A 269 -5.55 -7.22 -10.71
N GLY A 270 -6.20 -7.35 -9.55
CA GLY A 270 -6.30 -6.24 -8.62
C GLY A 270 -6.21 -6.66 -7.17
N MET A 271 -6.26 -5.70 -6.26
CA MET A 271 -6.30 -5.90 -4.83
C MET A 271 -7.01 -4.73 -4.17
N VAL A 272 -7.51 -4.94 -2.96
CA VAL A 272 -7.92 -3.88 -2.04
C VAL A 272 -6.90 -3.81 -0.91
N GLY A 273 -5.90 -2.95 -1.04
CA GLY A 273 -4.76 -2.79 -0.15
C GLY A 273 -5.11 -2.14 1.18
N GLU A 274 -6.14 -1.30 1.21
CA GLU A 274 -6.66 -0.73 2.45
C GLU A 274 -8.17 -0.86 2.56
N PHE A 275 -8.60 -1.42 3.69
CA PHE A 275 -9.93 -1.27 4.23
C PHE A 275 -9.90 -1.52 5.74
N GLY A 276 -10.86 -0.95 6.45
CA GLY A 276 -10.95 -1.11 7.89
C GLY A 276 -12.21 -0.44 8.42
N VAL A 277 -12.70 -0.92 9.55
CA VAL A 277 -13.89 -0.36 10.20
C VAL A 277 -13.68 -0.26 11.72
N PRO A 278 -14.35 0.68 12.40
CA PRO A 278 -14.33 0.76 13.85
C PRO A 278 -14.94 -0.49 14.49
N GLY A 279 -14.28 -1.03 15.52
CA GLY A 279 -14.79 -2.16 16.31
C GLY A 279 -15.80 -1.77 17.39
N ASN A 280 -16.18 -0.49 17.47
CA ASN A 280 -17.07 0.05 18.50
C ASN A 280 -18.57 0.00 18.13
N ASP A 281 -18.90 -0.43 16.91
CA ASP A 281 -20.29 -0.60 16.46
C ASP A 281 -20.44 -1.90 15.64
N PRO A 282 -21.36 -2.82 16.01
CA PRO A 282 -21.51 -4.09 15.32
C PRO A 282 -21.97 -3.97 13.86
N ARG A 283 -22.61 -2.85 13.47
CA ARG A 283 -23.05 -2.64 12.08
C ARG A 283 -21.87 -2.44 11.14
N TRP A 284 -20.79 -1.82 11.62
CA TRP A 284 -19.54 -1.73 10.87
C TRP A 284 -18.93 -3.11 10.60
N LEU A 285 -18.94 -3.99 11.61
CA LEU A 285 -18.46 -5.36 11.45
C LEU A 285 -19.33 -6.16 10.46
N LYS A 286 -20.65 -5.94 10.47
CA LYS A 286 -21.56 -6.53 9.47
C LYS A 286 -21.22 -6.05 8.05
N ALA A 287 -20.98 -4.75 7.87
CA ALA A 287 -20.58 -4.19 6.58
C ALA A 287 -19.23 -4.76 6.09
N LEU A 288 -18.28 -4.91 7.01
CA LEU A 288 -16.97 -5.53 6.73
C LEU A 288 -17.11 -6.99 6.30
N ASP A 289 -17.93 -7.78 7.00
CA ASP A 289 -18.15 -9.18 6.66
C ASP A 289 -18.82 -9.35 5.28
N VAL A 290 -19.83 -8.54 4.96
CA VAL A 290 -20.45 -8.53 3.62
C VAL A 290 -19.43 -8.17 2.54
N PHE A 291 -18.60 -7.15 2.78
CA PHE A 291 -17.54 -6.76 1.86
C PHE A 291 -16.47 -7.84 1.66
N MET A 292 -15.97 -8.43 2.75
CA MET A 292 -14.93 -9.46 2.70
C MET A 292 -15.40 -10.73 1.97
N ARG A 293 -16.66 -11.13 2.16
CA ARG A 293 -17.25 -12.25 1.39
C ARG A 293 -17.30 -11.93 -0.09
N TYR A 294 -17.80 -10.76 -0.46
CA TYR A 294 -17.88 -10.34 -1.86
C TYR A 294 -16.52 -10.36 -2.57
N ILE A 295 -15.47 -9.82 -1.95
CA ILE A 295 -14.13 -9.86 -2.57
C ILE A 295 -13.50 -11.26 -2.54
N SER A 296 -13.83 -12.10 -1.55
CA SER A 296 -13.33 -13.49 -1.51
C SER A 296 -13.94 -14.36 -2.61
N ASP A 297 -15.22 -14.16 -2.92
CA ASP A 297 -15.93 -14.94 -3.94
C ASP A 297 -15.43 -14.65 -5.37
N LEU A 298 -14.71 -13.55 -5.57
CA LEU A 298 -14.14 -13.14 -6.85
C LEU A 298 -12.79 -13.82 -7.17
N GLY A 299 -12.17 -14.50 -6.18
CA GLY A 299 -10.81 -15.05 -6.28
C GLY A 299 -9.72 -13.99 -6.25
#